data_AF-A0A5Z8GLM8-F1
#
_entry.id   AF-A0A5Z8GLM8-F1
#
_cell.length_a   1.000
_cell.length_b   1.000
_cell.length_c   1.000
_cell.angle_alpha   90.00
_cell.angle_beta   90.00
_cell.angle_gamma   90.00
#
_symmetry.space_group_name_H-M   'P 1'
#
loop_
_entity.id
_entity.type
_entity.pdbx_description
1 polymer ?
#
loop_
_entity_poly.entity_id
_entity_poly.type
_entity_poly.pdbx_seq_one_letter_code
_entity_poly.pdbx_strand_id
1 'polypeptide(L)'
;MERYENLFAQLNDRREGAFVPFVTLGDPGIEQSLKIIDTLIDAGADALELGVPFSDPLADGPTIQNANLRAFAAGVTPAQCFEMLALIREKHPTIPIGLLMYANLVFNNGIDAFYARCEQAGVDSVLVADVPVEESAPFRQAALRHNIAPIFICPPNADDDLLRQVASYGRGYTYLLSRSGVTGAENRGALPLHHLLEKLKEYHAAPALQGFGISSPEQVSAAVRAGAAGAISGSAIVKIIEKNLASPEQMLAELRSFVSAMKAASRA
;
A
#
# COMPACT_ATOMS: atom_id res chain seq x y z
N MET A 1 2.90 1.52 17.53
CA MET A 1 2.29 0.16 17.51
C MET A 1 3.17 -0.73 16.63
N GLU A 2 3.17 -2.05 16.84
CA GLU A 2 4.06 -3.00 16.14
C GLU A 2 3.31 -3.93 15.17
N ARG A 3 2.31 -3.41 14.43
CA ARG A 3 1.40 -4.28 13.64
C ARG A 3 2.10 -4.95 12.47
N TYR A 4 2.98 -4.23 11.76
CA TYR A 4 3.76 -4.81 10.67
C TYR A 4 4.75 -5.87 11.19
N GLU A 5 5.45 -5.57 12.27
CA GLU A 5 6.43 -6.46 12.90
C GLU A 5 5.75 -7.77 13.34
N ASN A 6 4.61 -7.66 14.02
CA ASN A 6 3.81 -8.82 14.40
C ASN A 6 3.28 -9.60 13.18
N LEU A 7 2.79 -8.90 12.15
CA LEU A 7 2.33 -9.55 10.92
C LEU A 7 3.45 -10.35 10.25
N PHE A 8 4.62 -9.74 10.03
CA PHE A 8 5.73 -10.39 9.36
C PHE A 8 6.33 -11.53 10.17
N ALA A 9 6.38 -11.42 11.50
CA ALA A 9 6.77 -12.52 12.37
C ALA A 9 5.81 -13.72 12.21
N GLN A 10 4.51 -13.48 12.27
CA GLN A 10 3.49 -14.52 12.11
C GLN A 10 3.51 -15.18 10.73
N LEU A 11 3.70 -14.39 9.66
CA LEU A 11 3.82 -14.90 8.30
C LEU A 11 5.08 -15.74 8.12
N ASN A 12 6.21 -15.29 8.69
CA ASN A 12 7.46 -16.05 8.66
C ASN A 12 7.33 -17.42 9.34
N ASP A 13 6.67 -17.49 10.51
CA ASP A 13 6.41 -18.76 11.21
C ASP A 13 5.57 -19.73 10.38
N ARG A 14 4.65 -19.21 9.56
CA ARG A 14 3.82 -19.98 8.62
C ARG A 14 4.49 -20.23 7.26
N ARG A 15 5.67 -19.66 7.01
CA ARG A 15 6.33 -19.62 5.69
C ARG A 15 5.43 -19.05 4.59
N GLU A 16 4.60 -18.07 4.92
CA GLU A 16 3.71 -17.39 3.98
C GLU A 16 4.27 -16.00 3.63
N GLY A 17 3.97 -15.53 2.42
CA GLY A 17 4.11 -14.12 2.07
C GLY A 17 2.87 -13.30 2.41
N ALA A 18 3.03 -11.98 2.48
CA ALA A 18 1.92 -11.04 2.58
C ALA A 18 1.29 -10.76 1.21
N PHE A 19 -0.04 -10.65 1.16
CA PHE A 19 -0.76 -10.04 0.06
C PHE A 19 -1.48 -8.76 0.54
N VAL A 20 -1.13 -7.64 -0.10
CA VAL A 20 -1.56 -6.30 0.33
C VAL A 20 -2.32 -5.61 -0.81
N PRO A 21 -3.66 -5.54 -0.75
CA PRO A 21 -4.45 -4.81 -1.72
C PRO A 21 -4.31 -3.29 -1.55
N PHE A 22 -4.34 -2.58 -2.69
CA PHE A 22 -4.48 -1.13 -2.73
C PHE A 22 -5.86 -0.72 -3.28
N VAL A 23 -6.51 0.25 -2.61
CA VAL A 23 -7.72 0.93 -3.09
C VAL A 23 -7.71 2.42 -2.72
N THR A 24 -8.40 3.25 -3.50
CA THR A 24 -8.65 4.65 -3.15
C THR A 24 -9.82 4.74 -2.17
N LEU A 25 -9.62 5.45 -1.06
CA LEU A 25 -10.67 5.70 -0.07
C LEU A 25 -11.82 6.47 -0.71
N GLY A 26 -13.03 5.94 -0.54
CA GLY A 26 -14.25 6.54 -1.05
C GLY A 26 -14.51 6.29 -2.55
N ASP A 27 -13.74 5.42 -3.22
CA ASP A 27 -14.10 4.92 -4.56
C ASP A 27 -15.02 3.68 -4.45
N PRO A 28 -16.21 3.66 -5.08
CA PRO A 28 -16.89 4.74 -5.82
C PRO A 28 -17.78 5.64 -4.94
N GLY A 29 -17.82 5.37 -3.64
CA GLY A 29 -18.46 6.20 -2.61
C GLY A 29 -18.09 5.66 -1.22
N ILE A 30 -18.33 6.43 -0.16
CA ILE A 30 -17.91 6.08 1.22
C ILE A 30 -18.47 4.72 1.66
N GLU A 31 -19.79 4.52 1.56
CA GLU A 31 -20.43 3.29 2.03
C GLU A 31 -19.93 2.06 1.28
N GLN A 32 -19.83 2.14 -0.06
CA GLN A 32 -19.34 1.03 -0.88
C GLN A 32 -17.85 0.78 -0.65
N SER A 33 -17.04 1.83 -0.46
CA SER A 33 -15.61 1.72 -0.17
C SER A 33 -15.36 1.00 1.16
N LEU A 34 -16.16 1.26 2.20
CA LEU A 34 -16.10 0.51 3.46
C LEU A 34 -16.43 -0.98 3.26
N LYS A 35 -17.47 -1.31 2.48
CA LYS A 35 -17.83 -2.71 2.15
C LYS A 35 -16.74 -3.40 1.33
N ILE A 36 -16.13 -2.68 0.38
CA ILE A 36 -14.98 -3.16 -0.39
C ILE A 36 -13.86 -3.53 0.57
N ILE A 37 -13.46 -2.62 1.45
CA ILE A 37 -12.34 -2.85 2.38
C ILE A 37 -12.63 -4.04 3.31
N ASP A 38 -13.83 -4.15 3.88
CA ASP A 38 -14.20 -5.33 4.67
C ASP A 38 -14.11 -6.62 3.85
N THR A 39 -14.54 -6.59 2.58
CA THR A 39 -14.46 -7.74 1.67
C THR A 39 -13.01 -8.14 1.36
N LEU A 40 -12.11 -7.16 1.18
CA LEU A 40 -10.68 -7.42 0.95
C LEU A 40 -10.06 -8.13 2.17
N ILE A 41 -10.40 -7.67 3.38
CA ILE A 41 -9.92 -8.27 4.64
C ILE A 41 -10.46 -9.69 4.80
N ASP A 42 -11.77 -9.88 4.66
CA ASP A 42 -12.42 -11.19 4.76
C ASP A 42 -11.90 -12.21 3.75
N ALA A 43 -11.45 -11.73 2.58
CA ALA A 43 -10.88 -12.56 1.52
C ALA A 43 -9.41 -12.94 1.78
N GLY A 44 -8.78 -12.40 2.83
CA GLY A 44 -7.45 -12.77 3.29
C GLY A 44 -6.36 -11.73 3.04
N ALA A 45 -6.68 -10.44 2.88
CA ALA A 45 -5.66 -9.39 2.89
C ALA A 45 -4.90 -9.38 4.21
N ASP A 46 -3.56 -9.34 4.16
CA ASP A 46 -2.71 -9.35 5.35
C ASP A 46 -2.48 -7.95 5.92
N ALA A 47 -2.51 -6.94 5.05
CA ALA A 47 -2.42 -5.51 5.35
C ALA A 47 -3.19 -4.73 4.27
N LEU A 48 -3.38 -3.43 4.44
CA LEU A 48 -4.01 -2.56 3.45
C LEU A 48 -3.08 -1.41 3.05
N GLU A 49 -3.14 -1.01 1.79
CA GLU A 49 -2.61 0.27 1.32
C GLU A 49 -3.77 1.12 0.80
N LEU A 50 -4.00 2.29 1.40
CA LEU A 50 -5.20 3.10 1.16
C LEU A 50 -4.81 4.48 0.63
N GLY A 51 -5.27 4.82 -0.57
CA GLY A 51 -5.02 6.13 -1.17
C GLY A 51 -6.03 7.17 -0.71
N VAL A 52 -5.57 8.34 -0.28
CA VAL A 52 -6.46 9.51 -0.10
C VAL A 52 -6.62 10.21 -1.45
N PRO A 53 -7.86 10.49 -1.93
CA PRO A 53 -8.07 11.14 -3.21
C PRO A 53 -7.29 12.46 -3.35
N PHE A 54 -6.53 12.60 -4.44
CA PHE A 54 -5.71 13.78 -4.72
C PHE A 54 -5.94 14.28 -6.15
N SER A 55 -5.94 15.62 -6.32
CA SER A 55 -6.28 16.27 -7.59
C SER A 55 -5.26 15.98 -8.71
N ASP A 56 -3.98 15.84 -8.36
CA ASP A 56 -2.87 15.74 -9.31
C ASP A 56 -1.97 14.51 -9.02
N PRO A 57 -2.49 13.28 -9.12
CA PRO A 57 -1.78 12.09 -8.66
C PRO A 57 -0.72 11.64 -9.70
N LEU A 58 0.45 12.30 -9.69
CA LEU A 58 1.49 12.15 -10.72
C LEU A 58 2.14 10.75 -10.79
N ALA A 59 2.11 9.98 -9.70
CA ALA A 59 2.73 8.65 -9.64
C ALA A 59 1.75 7.55 -10.09
N ASP A 60 0.47 7.89 -10.24
CA ASP A 60 -0.60 6.97 -10.55
C ASP A 60 -0.87 6.87 -12.04
N GLY A 61 -1.12 5.66 -12.53
CA GLY A 61 -1.60 5.42 -13.88
C GLY A 61 -3.12 5.59 -14.02
N PRO A 62 -3.64 5.46 -15.26
CA PRO A 62 -5.03 5.82 -15.58
C PRO A 62 -6.10 5.16 -14.72
N THR A 63 -5.91 3.88 -14.35
CA THR A 63 -6.86 3.17 -13.49
C THR A 63 -7.03 3.82 -12.12
N ILE A 64 -5.93 4.24 -11.48
CA ILE A 64 -5.99 4.84 -10.15
C ILE A 64 -6.39 6.32 -10.27
N GLN A 65 -5.98 7.02 -11.34
CA GLN A 65 -6.50 8.35 -11.66
C GLN A 65 -8.05 8.34 -11.76
N ASN A 66 -8.64 7.34 -12.45
CA ASN A 66 -10.08 7.19 -12.54
C ASN A 66 -10.74 6.91 -11.18
N ALA A 67 -10.08 6.18 -10.28
CA ALA A 67 -10.58 5.97 -8.92
C ALA A 67 -10.61 7.27 -8.10
N ASN A 68 -9.56 8.09 -8.21
CA ASN A 68 -9.53 9.43 -7.62
C ASN A 68 -10.70 10.29 -8.14
N LEU A 69 -10.93 10.29 -9.47
CA LEU A 69 -12.05 11.03 -10.08
C LEU A 69 -13.41 10.55 -9.57
N ARG A 70 -13.63 9.24 -9.43
CA ARG A 70 -14.89 8.70 -8.88
C ARG A 70 -15.09 9.08 -7.41
N ALA A 71 -14.03 9.02 -6.60
CA ALA A 71 -14.09 9.45 -5.21
C ALA A 71 -14.40 10.96 -5.10
N PHE A 72 -13.79 11.80 -5.93
CA PHE A 72 -14.14 13.23 -5.99
C PHE A 72 -15.57 13.47 -6.48
N ALA A 73 -16.05 12.71 -7.48
CA ALA A 73 -17.43 12.79 -7.93
C ALA A 73 -18.44 12.42 -6.83
N ALA A 74 -18.03 11.56 -5.89
CA ALA A 74 -18.78 11.23 -4.67
C ALA A 74 -18.60 12.24 -3.52
N GLY A 75 -17.86 13.33 -3.74
CA GLY A 75 -17.65 14.40 -2.75
C GLY A 75 -16.69 14.03 -1.62
N VAL A 76 -15.82 13.03 -1.82
CA VAL A 76 -14.89 12.53 -0.79
C VAL A 76 -13.81 13.57 -0.50
N THR A 77 -13.55 13.78 0.78
CA THR A 77 -12.51 14.69 1.30
C THR A 77 -11.52 13.95 2.19
N PRO A 78 -10.31 14.49 2.43
CA PRO A 78 -9.37 13.93 3.40
C PRO A 78 -9.97 13.78 4.81
N ALA A 79 -10.85 14.70 5.23
CA ALA A 79 -11.50 14.61 6.53
C ALA A 79 -12.36 13.35 6.65
N GLN A 80 -13.19 13.06 5.65
CA GLN A 80 -13.99 11.84 5.57
C GLN A 80 -13.12 10.59 5.43
N CYS A 81 -11.98 10.66 4.73
CA CYS A 81 -11.03 9.56 4.67
C CYS A 81 -10.52 9.19 6.08
N PHE A 82 -10.22 10.16 6.94
CA PHE A 82 -9.84 9.89 8.33
C PHE A 82 -10.98 9.32 9.19
N GLU A 83 -12.23 9.73 8.93
CA GLU A 83 -13.41 9.11 9.56
C GLU A 83 -13.53 7.63 9.16
N MET A 84 -13.36 7.32 7.86
CA MET A 84 -13.34 5.95 7.36
C MET A 84 -12.20 5.13 7.99
N LEU A 85 -10.99 5.70 8.08
CA LEU A 85 -9.84 5.03 8.69
C LEU A 85 -10.11 4.63 10.15
N ALA A 86 -10.71 5.51 10.94
CA ALA A 86 -11.09 5.21 12.32
C ALA A 86 -12.11 4.05 12.39
N LEU A 87 -13.13 4.06 11.53
CA LEU A 87 -14.13 2.98 11.45
C LEU A 87 -13.52 1.63 11.00
N ILE A 88 -12.59 1.66 10.05
CA ILE A 88 -11.88 0.46 9.60
C ILE A 88 -11.03 -0.10 10.74
N ARG A 89 -10.28 0.76 11.44
CA ARG A 89 -9.44 0.36 12.57
C ARG A 89 -10.26 -0.21 13.73
N GLU A 90 -11.41 0.38 14.04
CA GLU A 90 -12.30 -0.10 15.10
C GLU A 90 -12.76 -1.55 14.85
N LYS A 91 -13.11 -1.87 13.60
CA LYS A 91 -13.50 -3.24 13.21
C LYS A 91 -12.32 -4.21 13.13
N HIS A 92 -11.15 -3.72 12.72
CA HIS A 92 -9.99 -4.55 12.38
C HIS A 92 -8.75 -4.10 13.19
N PRO A 93 -8.61 -4.56 14.45
CA PRO A 93 -7.64 -3.98 15.39
C PRO A 93 -6.17 -4.29 15.08
N THR A 94 -5.90 -5.38 14.35
CA THR A 94 -4.54 -5.92 14.13
C THR A 94 -4.03 -5.76 12.71
N ILE A 95 -4.89 -5.57 11.70
CA ILE A 95 -4.44 -5.45 10.31
C ILE A 95 -3.60 -4.18 10.14
N PRO A 96 -2.38 -4.24 9.57
CA PRO A 96 -1.63 -3.04 9.27
C PRO A 96 -2.34 -2.19 8.19
N ILE A 97 -2.43 -0.89 8.41
CA ILE A 97 -3.05 0.07 7.50
C ILE A 97 -2.00 1.10 7.10
N GLY A 98 -1.58 1.07 5.83
CA GLY A 98 -0.72 2.06 5.23
C GLY A 98 -1.49 3.06 4.38
N LEU A 99 -1.05 4.32 4.35
CA LEU A 99 -1.60 5.34 3.46
C LEU A 99 -0.65 5.62 2.30
N LEU A 100 -1.22 5.74 1.10
CA LEU A 100 -0.57 6.38 -0.04
C LEU A 100 -1.01 7.84 -0.11
N MET A 101 -0.04 8.75 0.01
CA MET A 101 -0.24 10.18 0.11
C MET A 101 0.58 10.94 -0.94
N TYR A 102 0.17 12.17 -1.21
CA TYR A 102 0.96 13.18 -1.92
C TYR A 102 1.32 14.32 -0.97
N ALA A 103 2.50 14.91 -1.15
CA ALA A 103 3.14 15.82 -0.19
C ALA A 103 2.24 16.99 0.20
N ASN A 104 1.52 17.55 -0.77
CA ASN A 104 0.63 18.68 -0.52
C ASN A 104 -0.45 18.35 0.53
N LEU A 105 -1.03 17.15 0.49
CA LEU A 105 -2.06 16.74 1.48
C LEU A 105 -1.48 16.59 2.89
N VAL A 106 -0.21 16.19 2.99
CA VAL A 106 0.50 16.07 4.28
C VAL A 106 0.97 17.43 4.78
N PHE A 107 1.39 18.32 3.87
CA PHE A 107 1.95 19.62 4.19
C PHE A 107 0.89 20.68 4.51
N ASN A 108 -0.27 20.66 3.83
CA ASN A 108 -1.27 21.73 3.82
C ASN A 108 -1.71 22.21 5.22
N ASN A 109 -1.95 21.27 6.14
CA ASN A 109 -2.36 21.58 7.51
C ASN A 109 -1.24 21.34 8.55
N GLY A 110 0.01 21.26 8.08
CA GLY A 110 1.20 20.99 8.87
C GLY A 110 1.51 19.49 8.95
N ILE A 111 2.77 19.15 8.65
CA ILE A 111 3.27 17.77 8.62
C ILE A 111 3.02 17.06 9.95
N ASP A 112 3.35 17.70 11.08
CA ASP A 112 3.21 17.12 12.42
C ASP A 112 1.73 16.83 12.75
N ALA A 113 0.83 17.78 12.48
CA ALA A 113 -0.60 17.62 12.70
C ALA A 113 -1.21 16.50 11.84
N PHE A 114 -0.73 16.31 10.60
CA PHE A 114 -1.13 15.19 9.77
C PHE A 114 -0.76 13.85 10.41
N TYR A 115 0.49 13.67 10.83
CA TYR A 115 0.94 12.42 11.45
C TYR A 115 0.28 12.17 12.82
N ALA A 116 0.00 13.21 13.60
CA ALA A 116 -0.82 13.10 14.81
C ALA A 116 -2.23 12.56 14.51
N ARG A 117 -2.84 13.00 13.40
CA ARG A 117 -4.16 12.49 12.97
C ARG A 117 -4.09 11.03 12.49
N CYS A 118 -3.00 10.64 11.82
CA CYS A 118 -2.73 9.25 11.47
C CYS A 118 -2.66 8.36 12.72
N GLU A 119 -1.92 8.79 13.75
CA GLU A 119 -1.82 8.08 15.02
C GLU A 119 -3.19 7.92 15.68
N GLN A 120 -3.97 8.99 15.75
CA GLN A 120 -5.32 8.98 16.32
C GLN A 120 -6.27 8.02 15.58
N ALA A 121 -6.20 7.98 14.25
CA ALA A 121 -6.99 7.06 13.42
C ALA A 121 -6.44 5.61 13.44
N GLY A 122 -5.29 5.37 14.07
CA GLY A 122 -4.65 4.07 14.15
C GLY A 122 -4.03 3.59 12.83
N VAL A 123 -3.60 4.51 11.97
CA VAL A 123 -2.76 4.21 10.80
C VAL A 123 -1.40 3.68 11.27
N ASP A 124 -0.78 2.79 10.50
CA ASP A 124 0.53 2.20 10.83
C ASP A 124 1.66 2.78 9.98
N SER A 125 1.39 3.18 8.75
CA SER A 125 2.42 3.69 7.86
C SER A 125 1.91 4.71 6.85
N VAL A 126 2.84 5.52 6.33
CA VAL A 126 2.56 6.49 5.27
C VAL A 126 3.68 6.44 4.23
N LEU A 127 3.29 6.26 2.98
CA LEU A 127 4.12 6.47 1.80
C LEU A 127 3.72 7.82 1.19
N VAL A 128 4.66 8.78 1.13
CA VAL A 128 4.44 10.05 0.43
C VAL A 128 5.09 9.96 -0.95
N ALA A 129 4.29 9.77 -2.00
CA ALA A 129 4.73 9.29 -3.31
C ALA A 129 5.72 10.23 -4.03
N ASP A 130 5.63 11.52 -3.76
CA ASP A 130 6.39 12.61 -4.37
C ASP A 130 7.46 13.21 -3.43
N VAL A 131 7.74 12.55 -2.30
CA VAL A 131 8.84 12.94 -1.39
C VAL A 131 9.96 11.90 -1.47
N PRO A 132 11.08 12.20 -2.16
CA PRO A 132 12.22 11.30 -2.22
C PRO A 132 12.99 11.28 -0.88
N VAL A 133 13.91 10.33 -0.70
CA VAL A 133 14.61 10.13 0.59
C VAL A 133 15.40 11.38 1.02
N GLU A 134 15.89 12.14 0.05
CA GLU A 134 16.66 13.38 0.20
C GLU A 134 15.84 14.48 0.88
N GLU A 135 14.55 14.61 0.53
CA GLU A 135 13.63 15.62 1.07
C GLU A 135 12.80 15.10 2.25
N SER A 136 12.97 13.83 2.63
CA SER A 136 12.07 13.16 3.56
C SER A 136 12.28 13.49 5.04
N ALA A 137 13.33 14.23 5.40
CA ALA A 137 13.70 14.49 6.79
C ALA A 137 12.53 15.00 7.67
N PRO A 138 11.79 16.08 7.31
CA PRO A 138 10.67 16.54 8.11
C PRO A 138 9.53 15.52 8.19
N PHE A 139 9.26 14.77 7.10
CA PHE A 139 8.20 13.78 7.03
C PHE A 139 8.51 12.56 7.92
N ARG A 140 9.68 11.94 7.75
CA ARG A 140 10.06 10.74 8.51
C ARG A 140 10.22 11.02 10.01
N GLN A 141 10.71 12.19 10.37
CA GLN A 141 10.83 12.58 11.78
C GLN A 141 9.45 12.76 12.43
N ALA A 142 8.50 13.41 11.75
CA ALA A 142 7.13 13.54 12.23
C ALA A 142 6.42 12.19 12.31
N ALA A 143 6.57 11.33 11.30
CA ALA A 143 6.03 9.97 11.31
C ALA A 143 6.47 9.20 12.55
N LEU A 144 7.79 9.15 12.82
CA LEU A 144 8.35 8.43 13.94
C LEU A 144 7.92 9.01 15.30
N ARG A 145 7.76 10.33 15.44
CA ARG A 145 7.22 10.96 16.67
C ARG A 145 5.80 10.49 16.99
N HIS A 146 5.03 10.15 15.96
CA HIS A 146 3.63 9.74 16.05
C HIS A 146 3.42 8.24 15.85
N ASN A 147 4.47 7.43 16.05
CA ASN A 147 4.40 5.98 15.93
C ASN A 147 3.92 5.49 14.55
N ILE A 148 4.17 6.27 13.50
CA ILE A 148 3.87 5.93 12.10
C ILE A 148 5.17 5.55 11.39
N ALA A 149 5.14 4.44 10.66
CA ALA A 149 6.26 4.01 9.83
C ALA A 149 6.33 4.84 8.53
N PRO A 150 7.44 5.58 8.28
CA PRO A 150 7.68 6.18 6.98
C PRO A 150 8.08 5.08 5.98
N ILE A 151 7.30 4.94 4.90
CA ILE A 151 7.58 3.98 3.83
C ILE A 151 8.36 4.68 2.72
N PHE A 152 9.41 4.02 2.24
CA PHE A 152 10.20 4.48 1.10
C PHE A 152 10.17 3.50 -0.05
N ILE A 153 10.19 4.07 -1.25
CA ILE A 153 10.31 3.35 -2.51
C ILE A 153 11.77 2.98 -2.74
N CYS A 154 12.02 1.73 -3.06
CA CYS A 154 13.28 1.22 -3.61
C CYS A 154 13.08 0.95 -5.12
N PRO A 155 13.61 1.83 -6.01
CA PRO A 155 13.60 1.59 -7.44
C PRO A 155 14.40 0.34 -7.83
N PRO A 156 14.10 -0.31 -8.97
CA PRO A 156 14.87 -1.47 -9.43
C PRO A 156 16.31 -1.11 -9.88
N ASN A 157 16.60 0.18 -10.04
CA ASN A 157 17.89 0.73 -10.43
C ASN A 157 18.57 1.53 -9.30
N ALA A 158 18.17 1.29 -8.04
CA ALA A 158 18.77 1.93 -6.87
C ALA A 158 20.28 1.60 -6.79
N ASP A 159 21.10 2.61 -6.53
CA ASP A 159 22.50 2.43 -6.21
C ASP A 159 22.71 2.07 -4.73
N ASP A 160 23.95 1.78 -4.34
CA ASP A 160 24.27 1.34 -2.97
C ASP A 160 23.95 2.41 -1.91
N ASP A 161 24.15 3.68 -2.24
CA ASP A 161 23.88 4.80 -1.34
C ASP A 161 22.38 4.92 -1.07
N LEU A 162 21.54 4.86 -2.11
CA LEU A 162 20.09 4.86 -1.98
C LEU A 162 19.60 3.63 -1.19
N LEU A 163 20.17 2.44 -1.44
CA LEU A 163 19.83 1.23 -0.69
C LEU A 163 20.10 1.38 0.81
N ARG A 164 21.24 1.97 1.19
CA ARG A 164 21.57 2.26 2.59
C ARG A 164 20.62 3.28 3.21
N GLN A 165 20.26 4.33 2.47
CA GLN A 165 19.32 5.35 2.93
C GLN A 165 17.92 4.78 3.16
N VAL A 166 17.39 4.02 2.20
CA VAL A 166 16.08 3.35 2.31
C VAL A 166 16.07 2.38 3.50
N ALA A 167 17.12 1.58 3.66
CA ALA A 167 17.25 0.66 4.80
C ALA A 167 17.31 1.39 6.15
N SER A 168 18.05 2.49 6.23
CA SER A 168 18.22 3.29 7.46
C SER A 168 16.95 4.04 7.86
N TYR A 169 16.25 4.63 6.89
CA TYR A 169 15.14 5.55 7.15
C TYR A 169 13.77 4.89 7.15
N GLY A 170 13.57 3.82 6.37
CA GLY A 170 12.28 3.13 6.25
C GLY A 170 11.93 2.29 7.48
N ARG A 171 10.65 2.21 7.83
CA ARG A 171 10.11 1.29 8.86
C ARG A 171 8.89 0.56 8.31
N GLY A 172 8.39 -0.45 9.03
CA GLY A 172 7.25 -1.25 8.59
C GLY A 172 7.61 -2.19 7.43
N TYR A 173 7.74 -1.66 6.22
CA TYR A 173 8.19 -2.38 5.04
C TYR A 173 8.95 -1.48 4.06
N THR A 174 9.77 -2.08 3.19
CA THR A 174 10.37 -1.40 2.04
C THR A 174 9.51 -1.63 0.81
N TYR A 175 9.10 -0.57 0.12
CA TYR A 175 8.30 -0.69 -1.11
C TYR A 175 9.24 -0.95 -2.29
N LEU A 176 9.35 -2.20 -2.75
CA LEU A 176 10.21 -2.58 -3.86
C LEU A 176 9.46 -2.45 -5.20
N LEU A 177 9.93 -1.58 -6.08
CA LEU A 177 9.32 -1.42 -7.40
C LEU A 177 9.71 -2.54 -8.36
N SER A 178 8.71 -3.15 -9.00
CA SER A 178 8.94 -4.16 -10.05
C SER A 178 9.55 -3.57 -11.34
N ARG A 179 9.43 -2.25 -11.54
CA ARG A 179 9.86 -1.51 -12.75
C ARG A 179 9.84 0.00 -12.50
N SER A 180 10.52 0.76 -13.36
CA SER A 180 10.35 2.21 -13.45
C SER A 180 9.04 2.59 -14.17
N GLY A 181 8.49 3.77 -13.87
CA GLY A 181 7.24 4.29 -14.44
C GLY A 181 6.12 4.46 -13.40
N VAL A 182 4.87 4.65 -13.87
CA VAL A 182 3.66 4.83 -13.03
C VAL A 182 2.92 3.51 -12.77
N THR A 183 1.95 3.52 -11.85
CA THR A 183 1.12 2.35 -11.54
C THR A 183 0.36 1.82 -12.76
N GLY A 184 0.08 0.52 -12.83
CA GLY A 184 -0.67 -0.08 -13.94
C GLY A 184 -0.40 -1.58 -14.12
N ALA A 185 -1.46 -2.34 -14.45
CA ALA A 185 -1.39 -3.80 -14.63
C ALA A 185 -0.94 -4.25 -16.03
N GLU A 186 -0.89 -3.35 -17.01
CA GLU A 186 -0.76 -3.69 -18.44
C GLU A 186 0.69 -3.96 -18.87
N ASN A 187 1.62 -3.95 -17.93
CA ASN A 187 2.97 -3.54 -18.24
C ASN A 187 3.91 -4.29 -17.26
N ARG A 188 4.35 -5.49 -17.68
CA ARG A 188 5.02 -6.50 -16.83
C ARG A 188 6.47 -6.06 -16.51
N GLY A 189 6.85 -6.11 -15.22
CA GLY A 189 8.22 -5.84 -14.76
C GLY A 189 9.20 -6.95 -15.15
N ALA A 190 10.43 -6.58 -15.50
CA ALA A 190 11.37 -7.46 -16.22
C ALA A 190 12.83 -7.44 -15.70
N LEU A 191 13.08 -7.02 -14.44
CA LEU A 191 14.45 -7.03 -13.89
C LEU A 191 14.65 -8.07 -12.78
N PRO A 192 15.84 -8.70 -12.70
CA PRO A 192 16.20 -9.57 -11.57
C PRO A 192 16.27 -8.75 -10.27
N LEU A 193 15.24 -8.85 -9.43
CA LEU A 193 15.17 -8.13 -8.14
C LEU A 193 15.97 -8.79 -7.01
N HIS A 194 16.53 -9.98 -7.25
CA HIS A 194 17.22 -10.78 -6.23
C HIS A 194 18.35 -10.01 -5.55
N HIS A 195 19.19 -9.33 -6.35
CA HIS A 195 20.31 -8.56 -5.82
C HIS A 195 19.86 -7.44 -4.86
N LEU A 196 18.78 -6.74 -5.19
CA LEU A 196 18.23 -5.68 -4.32
C LEU A 196 17.68 -6.27 -3.03
N LEU A 197 16.98 -7.40 -3.10
CA LEU A 197 16.47 -8.10 -1.92
C LEU A 197 17.59 -8.57 -0.99
N GLU A 198 18.69 -9.09 -1.55
CA GLU A 198 19.89 -9.45 -0.78
C GLU A 198 20.52 -8.23 -0.12
N LYS A 199 20.70 -7.12 -0.85
CA LYS A 199 21.26 -5.89 -0.30
C LYS A 199 20.40 -5.26 0.79
N LEU A 200 19.09 -5.22 0.59
CA LEU A 200 18.15 -4.74 1.61
C LEU A 200 18.24 -5.58 2.89
N LYS A 201 18.38 -6.91 2.77
CA LYS A 201 18.63 -7.80 3.91
C LYS A 201 20.00 -7.56 4.56
N GLU A 202 21.06 -7.39 3.75
CA GLU A 202 22.42 -7.07 4.20
C GLU A 202 22.43 -5.78 5.05
N TYR A 203 21.63 -4.79 4.65
CA TYR A 203 21.52 -3.50 5.35
C TYR A 203 20.44 -3.46 6.43
N HIS A 204 19.86 -4.61 6.79
CA HIS A 204 18.83 -4.72 7.81
C HIS A 204 17.61 -3.80 7.55
N ALA A 205 17.25 -3.62 6.28
CA ALA A 205 16.05 -2.90 5.90
C ALA A 205 14.79 -3.59 6.44
N ALA A 206 13.69 -2.83 6.51
CA ALA A 206 12.38 -3.40 6.74
C ALA A 206 12.03 -4.44 5.64
N PRO A 207 11.18 -5.45 5.93
CA PRO A 207 10.82 -6.48 4.95
C PRO A 207 10.30 -5.88 3.64
N ALA A 208 10.75 -6.40 2.50
CA ALA A 208 10.39 -5.85 1.20
C ALA A 208 9.01 -6.36 0.74
N LEU A 209 8.12 -5.45 0.34
CA LEU A 209 6.89 -5.77 -0.40
C LEU A 209 7.05 -5.34 -1.85
N GLN A 210 6.88 -6.27 -2.79
CA GLN A 210 7.00 -5.97 -4.21
C GLN A 210 5.69 -5.36 -4.75
N GLY A 211 5.77 -4.15 -5.29
CA GLY A 211 4.64 -3.44 -5.89
C GLY A 211 4.82 -3.12 -7.37
N PHE A 212 3.82 -2.45 -7.94
CA PHE A 212 3.71 -2.04 -9.35
C PHE A 212 3.60 -3.20 -10.35
N GLY A 213 2.39 -3.39 -10.91
CA GLY A 213 2.15 -4.35 -12.00
C GLY A 213 1.87 -5.79 -11.56
N ILE A 214 1.66 -6.02 -10.26
CA ILE A 214 1.19 -7.31 -9.73
C ILE A 214 -0.31 -7.43 -9.98
N SER A 215 -0.70 -8.36 -10.85
CA SER A 215 -2.09 -8.58 -11.29
C SER A 215 -2.48 -10.06 -11.39
N SER A 216 -1.54 -10.99 -11.15
CA SER A 216 -1.82 -12.42 -11.16
C SER A 216 -1.22 -13.18 -9.97
N PRO A 217 -1.82 -14.32 -9.56
CA PRO A 217 -1.30 -15.14 -8.46
C PRO A 217 0.15 -15.61 -8.69
N GLU A 218 0.53 -15.89 -9.93
CA GLU A 218 1.89 -16.34 -10.28
C GLU A 218 2.94 -15.27 -9.95
N GLN A 219 2.59 -13.99 -10.09
CA GLN A 219 3.48 -12.89 -9.73
C GLN A 219 3.64 -12.76 -8.21
N VAL A 220 2.59 -13.03 -7.43
CA VAL A 220 2.67 -13.09 -5.95
C VAL A 220 3.63 -14.20 -5.54
N SER A 221 3.43 -15.41 -6.05
CA SER A 221 4.33 -16.55 -5.77
C SER A 221 5.77 -16.25 -6.22
N ALA A 222 5.96 -15.60 -7.37
CA ALA A 222 7.28 -15.22 -7.86
C ALA A 222 7.98 -14.20 -6.94
N ALA A 223 7.26 -13.20 -6.43
CA ALA A 223 7.80 -12.22 -5.49
C ALA A 223 8.29 -12.89 -4.20
N VAL A 224 7.46 -13.76 -3.61
CA VAL A 224 7.80 -14.51 -2.39
C VAL A 224 8.99 -15.44 -2.64
N ARG A 225 8.99 -16.17 -3.76
CA ARG A 225 10.11 -17.06 -4.15
C ARG A 225 11.42 -16.31 -4.38
N ALA A 226 11.36 -15.08 -4.88
CA ALA A 226 12.54 -14.22 -5.04
C ALA A 226 13.09 -13.71 -3.69
N GLY A 227 12.33 -13.88 -2.60
CA GLY A 227 12.75 -13.53 -1.24
C GLY A 227 12.15 -12.23 -0.71
N ALA A 228 11.16 -11.64 -1.39
CA ALA A 228 10.32 -10.57 -0.84
C ALA A 228 9.38 -11.14 0.23
N ALA A 229 8.99 -10.31 1.20
CA ALA A 229 8.05 -10.69 2.26
C ALA A 229 6.60 -10.72 1.78
N GLY A 230 6.31 -10.24 0.57
CA GLY A 230 4.98 -10.23 -0.01
C GLY A 230 4.87 -9.36 -1.26
N ALA A 231 3.64 -9.13 -1.70
CA ALA A 231 3.32 -8.35 -2.88
C ALA A 231 2.12 -7.42 -2.67
N ILE A 232 2.16 -6.27 -3.36
CA ILE A 232 1.12 -5.24 -3.35
C ILE A 232 0.41 -5.20 -4.71
N SER A 233 -0.92 -5.19 -4.72
CA SER A 233 -1.74 -5.10 -5.95
C SER A 233 -2.78 -4.00 -5.86
N GLY A 234 -2.66 -2.97 -6.70
CA GLY A 234 -3.61 -1.86 -6.78
C GLY A 234 -4.48 -1.89 -8.03
N SER A 235 -3.90 -1.59 -9.19
CA SER A 235 -4.68 -1.42 -10.44
C SER A 235 -5.51 -2.65 -10.83
N ALA A 236 -5.10 -3.86 -10.48
CA ALA A 236 -5.90 -5.06 -10.77
C ALA A 236 -7.19 -5.09 -9.94
N ILE A 237 -7.13 -4.67 -8.68
CA ILE A 237 -8.27 -4.58 -7.75
C ILE A 237 -9.18 -3.43 -8.16
N VAL A 238 -8.61 -2.25 -8.42
CA VAL A 238 -9.38 -1.07 -8.83
C VAL A 238 -10.06 -1.26 -10.19
N LYS A 239 -9.47 -2.05 -11.10
CA LYS A 239 -10.15 -2.46 -12.35
C LYS A 239 -11.42 -3.29 -12.11
N ILE A 240 -11.47 -4.09 -11.04
CA ILE A 240 -12.68 -4.85 -10.69
C ILE A 240 -13.78 -3.89 -10.22
N ILE A 241 -13.42 -2.87 -9.43
CA ILE A 241 -14.34 -1.80 -9.01
C ILE A 241 -14.88 -1.07 -10.24
N GLU A 242 -14.00 -0.60 -11.13
CA GLU A 242 -14.35 0.13 -12.34
C GLU A 242 -15.30 -0.65 -13.27
N LYS A 243 -15.07 -1.96 -13.44
CA LYS A 243 -15.91 -2.80 -14.31
C LYS A 243 -17.31 -3.06 -13.74
N ASN A 244 -17.47 -3.01 -12.42
CA ASN A 244 -18.67 -3.46 -11.73
C ASN A 244 -19.43 -2.31 -11.04
N LEU A 245 -19.23 -1.05 -11.46
CA LEU A 245 -19.90 0.12 -10.87
C LEU A 245 -21.44 0.01 -10.86
N ALA A 246 -22.03 -0.67 -11.85
CA ALA A 246 -23.47 -0.89 -11.95
C ALA A 246 -23.98 -2.11 -11.17
N SER A 247 -23.10 -2.89 -10.54
CA SER A 247 -23.48 -4.14 -9.85
C SER A 247 -22.65 -4.33 -8.58
N PRO A 248 -22.99 -3.62 -7.48
CA PRO A 248 -22.21 -3.65 -6.24
C PRO A 248 -22.02 -5.04 -5.64
N GLU A 249 -23.01 -5.94 -5.73
CA GLU A 249 -22.88 -7.32 -5.23
C GLU A 249 -21.87 -8.13 -6.05
N GLN A 250 -21.93 -8.02 -7.38
CA GLN A 250 -20.97 -8.65 -8.29
C GLN A 250 -19.55 -8.11 -8.04
N MET A 251 -19.41 -6.80 -7.81
CA MET A 251 -18.14 -6.17 -7.45
C MET A 251 -17.51 -6.83 -6.23
N LEU A 252 -18.27 -6.99 -5.14
CA LEU A 252 -17.75 -7.61 -3.92
C LEU A 252 -17.42 -9.10 -4.13
N ALA A 253 -18.24 -9.83 -4.91
CA ALA A 253 -17.98 -11.23 -5.23
C ALA A 253 -16.68 -11.42 -6.04
N GLU A 254 -16.45 -10.57 -7.05
CA GLU A 254 -15.23 -10.61 -7.88
C GLU A 254 -14.00 -10.18 -7.09
N LEU A 255 -14.11 -9.13 -6.26
CA LEU A 255 -13.02 -8.71 -5.36
C LEU A 255 -12.64 -9.84 -4.40
N ARG A 256 -13.63 -10.49 -3.77
CA ARG A 256 -13.39 -11.63 -2.88
C ARG A 256 -12.68 -12.77 -3.60
N SER A 257 -13.14 -13.12 -4.80
CA SER A 257 -12.56 -14.19 -5.61
C SER A 257 -11.11 -13.88 -6.01
N PHE A 258 -10.85 -12.64 -6.45
CA PHE A 258 -9.52 -12.19 -6.83
C PHE A 258 -8.55 -12.19 -5.64
N VAL A 259 -8.91 -11.55 -4.52
CA VAL A 259 -8.06 -11.48 -3.33
C VAL A 259 -7.79 -12.87 -2.75
N SER A 260 -8.80 -13.74 -2.72
CA SER A 260 -8.63 -15.12 -2.24
C SER A 260 -7.59 -15.88 -3.08
N ALA A 261 -7.64 -15.74 -4.41
CA ALA A 261 -6.67 -16.36 -5.32
C ALA A 261 -5.26 -15.78 -5.15
N MET A 262 -5.14 -14.46 -5.01
CA MET A 262 -3.85 -13.79 -4.81
C MET A 262 -3.21 -14.18 -3.46
N LYS A 263 -4.00 -14.18 -2.37
CA LYS A 263 -3.51 -14.63 -1.06
C LYS A 263 -3.14 -16.10 -1.07
N ALA A 264 -3.91 -16.96 -1.74
CA ALA A 264 -3.59 -18.38 -1.85
C ALA A 264 -2.20 -18.61 -2.45
N ALA A 265 -1.78 -17.83 -3.45
CA ALA A 265 -0.46 -17.95 -4.06
C ALA A 265 0.70 -17.39 -3.21
N SER A 266 0.41 -16.75 -2.09
CA SER A 266 1.43 -16.35 -1.10
C SER A 266 1.76 -17.46 -0.09
N ARG A 267 0.97 -18.53 -0.04
CA ARG A 267 1.17 -19.64 0.89
C ARG A 267 2.22 -20.63 0.36
N ALA A 268 2.91 -21.29 1.28
CA ALA A 268 3.88 -22.36 0.98
C ALA A 268 3.24 -23.58 0.33
#